data_AF-A0A8D2GR04-F1
#
_entry.id   AF-A0A8D2GR04-F1
#
_cell.length_a   1.000
_cell.length_b   1.000
_cell.length_c   1.000
_cell.angle_alpha   90.00
_cell.angle_beta   90.00
_cell.angle_gamma   90.00
#
_symmetry.space_group_name_H-M   'P 1'
#
loop_
_entity.id
_entity.type
_entity.pdbx_description
1 polymer ?
#
loop_
_entity_poly.entity_id
_entity_poly.type
_entity_poly.pdbx_seq_one_letter_code
_entity_poly.pdbx_strand_id
1 'polypeptide(L)'
;MGRAAGGAEVPRDGPEAWAGVPQSRDLCSFVACRQLARRPAAQPGHASMSYMLPHLHNGWQVDQAILSEEDRVVVIRFGHDWDPTCMKMDEVLYSIAEKVKNFAVIYLVDITEVPDFNKMYELYDPCTVMFFFRNKHIMIDLGTGNNNKINWAMEDKQEMVDIIETVYRGARKGRGLVVSPKDYSTKYRY
;
A
#
# COMPACT_ATOMS: atom_id res chain seq x y z
N MET A 1 24.85 -8.42 71.71
CA MET A 1 25.70 -8.92 70.60
C MET A 1 24.81 -9.78 69.72
N GLY A 2 24.25 -9.38 68.58
CA GLY A 2 24.62 -8.35 67.61
C GLY A 2 25.11 -9.02 66.32
N ARG A 3 24.19 -9.28 65.36
CA ARG A 3 24.34 -9.52 63.89
C ARG A 3 22.92 -9.80 63.35
N ALA A 4 22.19 -8.88 62.71
CA ALA A 4 22.37 -8.09 61.47
C ALA A 4 22.06 -8.87 60.16
N ALA A 5 21.24 -8.21 59.32
CA ALA A 5 20.79 -8.50 57.95
C ALA A 5 19.75 -9.62 57.76
N GLY A 6 18.65 -9.47 57.01
CA GLY A 6 18.14 -8.35 56.21
C GLY A 6 16.71 -8.69 55.80
N GLY A 7 15.75 -7.83 56.15
CA GLY A 7 14.37 -7.92 55.70
C GLY A 7 14.29 -7.30 54.31
N ALA A 8 13.97 -8.11 53.30
CA ALA A 8 13.68 -7.63 51.96
C ALA A 8 12.26 -7.03 51.95
N GLU A 9 12.22 -5.72 51.85
CA GLU A 9 11.04 -4.90 51.57
C GLU A 9 10.49 -5.26 50.18
N VAL A 10 9.19 -5.54 50.08
CA VAL A 10 8.50 -5.83 48.82
C VAL A 10 8.00 -4.50 48.24
N PRO A 11 8.51 -4.03 47.08
CA PRO A 11 7.91 -2.89 46.40
C PRO A 11 6.61 -3.32 45.71
N ARG A 12 5.54 -2.55 45.95
CA ARG A 12 4.33 -2.58 45.13
C ARG A 12 4.61 -1.75 43.87
N ASP A 13 4.93 -2.40 42.77
CA ASP A 13 4.96 -1.77 41.44
C ASP A 13 3.96 -2.46 40.50
N GLY A 14 3.16 -1.61 39.86
CA GLY A 14 2.04 -1.99 39.00
C GLY A 14 2.45 -2.50 37.61
N PRO A 15 1.46 -2.72 36.72
CA PRO A 15 1.70 -3.26 35.39
C PRO A 15 2.14 -2.15 34.43
N GLU A 16 3.44 -1.90 34.31
CA GLU A 16 4.00 -1.03 33.27
C GLU A 16 5.23 -1.67 32.63
N ALA A 17 5.07 -2.32 31.46
CA ALA A 17 6.19 -2.58 30.56
C ALA A 17 5.80 -2.98 29.12
N TRP A 18 4.73 -2.46 28.51
CA TRP A 18 4.56 -2.56 27.03
C TRP A 18 3.98 -1.26 26.44
N ALA A 19 4.40 -0.11 26.96
CA ALA A 19 4.21 1.19 26.33
C ALA A 19 5.47 1.52 25.52
N GLY A 20 5.44 1.24 24.21
CA GLY A 20 6.60 1.55 23.37
C GLY A 20 6.57 1.04 21.93
N VAL A 21 5.39 0.82 21.33
CA VAL A 21 5.29 0.75 19.87
C VAL A 21 4.76 2.10 19.41
N PRO A 22 5.50 2.87 18.59
CA PRO A 22 5.00 4.12 18.03
C PRO A 22 3.87 3.79 17.05
N GLN A 23 2.64 3.82 17.54
CA GLN A 23 1.46 3.83 16.72
C GLN A 23 1.28 5.26 16.21
N SER A 24 1.40 5.42 14.90
CA SER A 24 1.22 6.68 14.15
C SER A 24 2.30 7.74 14.36
N ARG A 25 3.20 7.85 13.37
CA ARG A 25 3.58 9.10 12.66
C ARG A 25 4.85 8.82 11.85
N ASP A 26 4.87 9.32 10.61
CA ASP A 26 6.07 9.50 9.80
C ASP A 26 6.65 8.30 9.01
N LEU A 27 5.81 7.47 8.41
CA LEU A 27 6.19 6.82 7.13
C LEU A 27 6.06 7.77 5.93
N CYS A 28 5.41 8.93 6.11
CA CYS A 28 5.17 9.93 5.07
C CYS A 28 6.40 10.81 4.73
N SER A 29 7.49 10.73 5.50
CA SER A 29 8.68 11.58 5.31
C SER A 29 9.78 10.97 4.42
N PHE A 30 9.63 9.73 3.95
CA PHE A 30 10.65 9.15 3.05
C PHE A 30 10.55 9.65 1.60
N VAL A 31 9.35 10.06 1.15
CA VAL A 31 9.17 10.66 -0.18
C VAL A 31 9.80 12.07 -0.25
N ALA A 32 9.98 12.74 0.89
CA ALA A 32 10.55 14.09 0.97
C ALA A 32 12.08 14.13 1.21
N CYS A 33 12.73 13.03 1.58
CA CYS A 33 14.15 13.02 1.99
C CYS A 33 15.10 12.44 0.91
N ARG A 34 14.80 12.66 -0.38
CA ARG A 34 15.74 12.41 -1.50
C ARG A 34 15.87 13.59 -2.47
N GLN A 35 15.46 14.79 -2.07
CA GLN A 35 15.90 16.01 -2.75
C GLN A 35 17.31 16.37 -2.29
N LEU A 36 18.30 15.85 -3.02
CA LEU A 36 19.58 16.47 -3.38
C LEU A 36 20.62 15.40 -3.75
N ALA A 37 20.34 14.55 -4.75
CA ALA A 37 21.42 13.84 -5.43
C ALA A 37 21.03 13.41 -6.85
N ARG A 38 21.55 14.17 -7.81
CA ARG A 38 21.96 13.75 -9.17
C ARG A 38 20.86 13.23 -10.12
N ARG A 39 20.57 14.05 -11.13
CA ARG A 39 20.13 13.59 -12.46
C ARG A 39 21.07 12.48 -12.97
N PRO A 40 20.55 11.35 -13.46
CA PRO A 40 21.18 10.64 -14.55
C PRO A 40 20.32 10.69 -15.82
N ALA A 41 21.02 10.51 -16.94
CA ALA A 41 20.58 10.73 -18.30
C ALA A 41 19.45 9.80 -18.75
N ALA A 42 18.70 10.29 -19.74
CA ALA A 42 17.80 9.51 -20.58
C ALA A 42 18.48 8.23 -21.11
N GLN A 43 17.77 7.10 -21.06
CA GLN A 43 18.11 5.92 -21.83
C GLN A 43 16.93 5.50 -22.72
N PRO A 44 17.16 5.15 -23.99
CA PRO A 44 16.13 4.68 -24.90
C PRO A 44 16.01 3.15 -24.89
N GLY A 45 14.77 2.66 -24.87
CA GLY A 45 14.28 1.52 -25.66
C GLY A 45 14.68 0.09 -25.27
N HIS A 46 13.71 -0.64 -24.70
CA HIS A 46 13.44 -2.02 -25.12
C HIS A 46 11.93 -2.27 -25.08
N ALA A 47 11.34 -2.69 -26.20
CA ALA A 47 9.93 -2.99 -26.33
C ALA A 47 9.70 -4.51 -26.23
N SER A 48 8.83 -4.95 -25.31
CA SER A 48 8.21 -6.29 -25.33
C SER A 48 6.94 -6.31 -24.47
N MET A 49 5.78 -6.10 -25.12
CA MET A 49 4.40 -6.47 -24.73
C MET A 49 3.96 -6.43 -23.25
N SER A 50 3.32 -5.31 -22.85
CA SER A 50 2.13 -5.29 -21.97
C SER A 50 1.27 -4.07 -22.35
N TYR A 51 0.16 -4.28 -23.05
CA TYR A 51 -0.28 -3.30 -24.04
C TYR A 51 -1.16 -2.13 -23.61
N MET A 52 -1.45 -1.85 -22.33
CA MET A 52 -2.24 -0.61 -22.04
C MET A 52 -2.07 0.04 -20.66
N LEU A 53 -1.58 -0.64 -19.62
CA LEU A 53 -1.37 0.00 -18.31
C LEU A 53 0.06 0.52 -18.17
N PRO A 54 0.28 1.72 -17.62
CA PRO A 54 1.62 2.27 -17.46
C PRO A 54 2.43 1.51 -16.39
N HIS A 55 3.60 1.02 -16.76
CA HIS A 55 4.57 0.40 -15.86
C HIS A 55 5.55 1.45 -15.29
N LEU A 56 5.88 1.33 -14.02
CA LEU A 56 6.89 2.14 -13.36
C LEU A 56 8.09 1.26 -12.99
N HIS A 57 9.24 1.64 -13.52
CA HIS A 57 10.47 0.84 -13.53
C HIS A 57 11.48 1.31 -12.47
N ASN A 58 11.20 2.40 -11.77
CA ASN A 58 12.08 2.90 -10.72
C ASN A 58 11.30 3.57 -9.58
N GLY A 59 11.91 3.60 -8.39
CA GLY A 59 11.27 4.20 -7.21
C GLY A 59 10.95 5.68 -7.37
N TRP A 60 11.77 6.41 -8.13
CA TRP A 60 11.51 7.83 -8.41
C TRP A 60 10.24 8.05 -9.24
N GLN A 61 9.95 7.18 -10.21
CA GLN A 61 8.72 7.21 -11.01
C GLN A 61 7.50 6.91 -10.14
N VAL A 62 7.62 5.96 -9.21
CA VAL A 62 6.57 5.65 -8.22
C VAL A 62 6.28 6.88 -7.35
N ASP A 63 7.32 7.47 -6.75
CA ASP A 63 7.18 8.67 -5.93
C ASP A 63 6.59 9.84 -6.73
N GLN A 64 7.08 10.08 -7.95
CA GLN A 64 6.59 11.14 -8.82
C GLN A 64 5.12 10.92 -9.21
N ALA A 65 4.73 9.69 -9.54
CA ALA A 65 3.35 9.37 -9.90
C ALA A 65 2.39 9.65 -8.73
N ILE A 66 2.79 9.31 -7.50
CA ILE A 66 2.02 9.58 -6.28
C ILE A 66 1.93 11.08 -6.00
N LEU A 67 3.02 11.82 -6.20
CA LEU A 67 3.07 13.27 -5.94
C LEU A 67 2.35 14.09 -7.01
N SER A 68 2.36 13.64 -8.27
CA SER A 68 1.78 14.38 -9.39
C SER A 68 0.25 14.40 -9.39
N GLU A 69 -0.39 13.48 -8.66
CA GLU A 69 -1.83 13.29 -8.69
C GLU A 69 -2.48 13.89 -7.44
N GLU A 70 -3.16 15.03 -7.62
CA GLU A 70 -3.83 15.74 -6.53
C GLU A 70 -5.33 15.42 -6.41
N ASP A 71 -5.98 15.10 -7.53
CA ASP A 71 -7.45 14.95 -7.61
C ASP A 71 -7.92 13.55 -7.98
N ARG A 72 -6.99 12.60 -8.15
CA ARG A 72 -7.28 11.20 -8.49
C ARG A 72 -6.61 10.25 -7.50
N VAL A 73 -7.23 9.09 -7.31
CA VAL A 73 -6.63 7.99 -6.55
C VAL A 73 -5.56 7.32 -7.41
N VAL A 74 -4.35 7.20 -6.88
CA VAL A 74 -3.27 6.44 -7.50
C VAL A 74 -3.35 5.02 -7.00
N VAL A 75 -3.70 4.10 -7.88
CA VAL A 75 -3.74 2.67 -7.63
C VAL A 75 -2.45 2.07 -8.14
N ILE A 76 -1.70 1.41 -7.26
CA ILE A 76 -0.42 0.78 -7.62
C ILE A 76 -0.51 -0.71 -7.34
N ARG A 77 -0.34 -1.51 -8.39
CA ARG A 77 -0.18 -2.96 -8.27
C ARG A 77 1.31 -3.28 -8.17
N PHE A 78 1.73 -3.80 -7.03
CA PHE A 78 3.05 -4.39 -6.85
C PHE A 78 2.95 -5.89 -7.02
N GLY A 79 3.70 -6.45 -7.96
CA GLY A 79 3.74 -7.89 -8.17
C GLY A 79 4.57 -8.23 -9.38
N HIS A 80 4.57 -9.49 -9.79
CA HIS A 80 5.25 -9.92 -11.00
C HIS A 80 4.27 -10.14 -12.14
N ASP A 81 4.54 -9.58 -13.31
CA ASP A 81 3.68 -9.73 -14.49
C ASP A 81 3.48 -11.19 -14.93
N TRP A 82 4.44 -12.06 -14.62
CA TRP A 82 4.38 -13.50 -14.93
C TRP A 82 3.62 -14.32 -13.89
N ASP A 83 3.23 -13.74 -12.75
CA ASP A 83 2.47 -14.46 -11.73
C ASP A 83 0.99 -14.61 -12.16
N PRO A 84 0.38 -15.79 -12.05
CA PRO A 84 -1.01 -16.01 -12.45
C PRO A 84 -2.02 -15.17 -11.65
N THR A 85 -1.70 -14.82 -10.40
CA THR A 85 -2.52 -13.94 -9.56
C THR A 85 -2.46 -12.51 -10.07
N CYS A 86 -1.26 -12.03 -10.43
CA CYS A 86 -1.09 -10.70 -11.02
C CYS A 86 -1.80 -10.61 -12.37
N MET A 87 -1.65 -11.61 -13.25
CA MET A 87 -2.31 -11.62 -14.56
C MET A 87 -3.84 -11.49 -14.45
N LYS A 88 -4.47 -12.23 -13.52
CA LYS A 88 -5.91 -12.12 -13.26
C LYS A 88 -6.28 -10.71 -12.78
N MET A 89 -5.49 -10.15 -11.88
CA MET A 89 -5.73 -8.82 -11.34
C MET A 89 -5.58 -7.74 -12.40
N ASP A 90 -4.56 -7.86 -13.25
CA ASP A 90 -4.28 -6.92 -14.33
C ASP A 90 -5.39 -6.93 -15.39
N GLU A 91 -6.00 -8.08 -15.69
CA GLU A 91 -7.15 -8.15 -16.59
C GLU A 91 -8.36 -7.34 -16.05
N VAL A 92 -8.59 -7.43 -14.74
CA VAL A 92 -9.63 -6.65 -14.06
C VAL A 92 -9.28 -5.17 -14.07
N LEU A 93 -8.07 -4.81 -13.66
CA LEU A 93 -7.57 -3.44 -13.65
C LEU A 93 -7.63 -2.79 -15.04
N TYR A 94 -7.28 -3.56 -16.06
CA TYR A 94 -7.34 -3.13 -17.45
C TYR A 94 -8.78 -2.82 -17.88
N SER A 95 -9.71 -3.71 -17.57
CA SER A 95 -11.13 -3.54 -17.93
C SER A 95 -11.79 -2.34 -17.24
N ILE A 96 -11.30 -1.93 -16.07
CA ILE A 96 -11.85 -0.79 -15.31
C ILE A 96 -11.10 0.51 -15.59
N ALA A 97 -9.88 0.47 -16.12
CA ALA A 97 -9.01 1.64 -16.29
C ALA A 97 -9.71 2.78 -17.03
N GLU A 98 -10.43 2.47 -18.12
CA GLU A 98 -11.18 3.47 -18.87
C GLU A 98 -12.39 4.03 -18.12
N LYS A 99 -13.02 3.23 -17.26
CA LYS A 99 -14.18 3.63 -16.46
C LYS A 99 -13.79 4.55 -15.32
N VAL A 100 -12.66 4.26 -14.66
CA VAL A 100 -12.21 4.98 -13.46
C VAL A 100 -11.28 6.16 -13.77
N LYS A 101 -10.87 6.36 -15.04
CA LYS A 101 -9.91 7.40 -15.46
C LYS A 101 -10.17 8.82 -14.94
N ASN A 102 -11.44 9.14 -14.65
CA ASN A 102 -11.86 10.45 -14.17
C ASN A 102 -11.49 10.69 -12.70
N PHE A 103 -11.36 9.63 -11.89
CA PHE A 103 -11.14 9.71 -10.45
C PHE A 103 -10.03 8.79 -9.92
N ALA A 104 -9.46 7.93 -10.77
CA ALA A 104 -8.32 7.09 -10.44
C ALA A 104 -7.38 6.89 -11.63
N VAL A 105 -6.13 6.61 -11.32
CA VAL A 105 -5.08 6.21 -12.27
C VAL A 105 -4.45 4.91 -11.75
N ILE A 106 -4.15 3.99 -12.65
CA ILE A 106 -3.62 2.67 -12.32
C ILE A 106 -2.20 2.57 -12.87
N TYR A 107 -1.27 2.15 -12.03
CA TYR A 107 0.12 1.87 -12.37
C TYR A 107 0.50 0.45 -11.96
N LEU A 108 1.39 -0.15 -12.75
CA LEU A 108 1.95 -1.47 -12.48
C LEU A 108 3.42 -1.32 -12.08
N VAL A 109 3.85 -2.08 -11.07
CA VAL A 109 5.22 -2.06 -10.54
C VAL A 109 5.70 -3.48 -10.31
N ASP A 110 6.85 -3.80 -10.89
CA ASP A 110 7.54 -5.07 -10.65
C ASP A 110 8.41 -5.01 -9.39
N ILE A 111 8.13 -5.91 -8.44
CA ILE A 111 8.86 -5.96 -7.15
C ILE A 111 10.33 -6.40 -7.29
N THR A 112 10.69 -7.04 -8.41
CA THR A 112 12.08 -7.38 -8.75
C THR A 112 12.86 -6.18 -9.25
N GLU A 113 12.19 -5.29 -9.98
CA GLU A 113 12.83 -4.11 -10.57
C GLU A 113 12.92 -2.97 -9.56
N VAL A 114 11.88 -2.81 -8.73
CA VAL A 114 11.82 -1.78 -7.68
C VAL A 114 11.71 -2.42 -6.29
N PRO A 115 12.80 -3.00 -5.74
CA PRO A 115 12.79 -3.66 -4.44
C PRO A 115 12.75 -2.69 -3.25
N ASP A 116 12.97 -1.39 -3.49
CA ASP A 116 13.07 -0.36 -2.45
C ASP A 116 11.83 -0.31 -1.52
N PHE A 117 10.66 -0.66 -2.06
CA PHE A 117 9.38 -0.63 -1.34
C PHE A 117 9.06 -1.92 -0.58
N ASN A 118 9.77 -3.01 -0.84
CA ASN A 118 9.41 -4.34 -0.30
C ASN A 118 9.44 -4.37 1.22
N LYS A 119 10.47 -3.77 1.83
CA LYS A 119 10.59 -3.68 3.29
C LYS A 119 9.64 -2.64 3.91
N MET A 120 9.42 -1.52 3.22
CA MET A 120 8.60 -0.42 3.75
C MET A 120 7.12 -0.77 3.77
N TYR A 121 6.63 -1.42 2.72
CA TYR A 121 5.24 -1.84 2.62
C TYR A 121 5.02 -3.31 2.97
N GLU A 122 6.04 -4.08 3.37
CA GLU A 122 5.94 -5.51 3.70
C GLU A 122 5.38 -6.35 2.54
N LEU A 123 5.90 -6.13 1.33
CA LEU A 123 5.47 -6.81 0.10
C LEU A 123 6.08 -8.21 0.02
N TYR A 124 5.45 -9.19 0.69
CA TYR A 124 5.82 -10.61 0.64
C TYR A 124 4.89 -11.46 -0.22
N ASP A 125 3.69 -10.94 -0.50
CA ASP A 125 2.68 -11.61 -1.32
C ASP A 125 2.97 -11.43 -2.82
N PRO A 126 2.56 -12.39 -3.68
CA PRO A 126 2.85 -12.35 -5.12
C PRO A 126 2.20 -11.17 -5.85
N CYS A 127 1.01 -10.75 -5.40
CA CYS A 127 0.27 -9.61 -5.94
C CYS A 127 -0.25 -8.77 -4.78
N THR A 128 0.03 -7.48 -4.79
CA THR A 128 -0.52 -6.54 -3.82
C THR A 128 -0.98 -5.27 -4.50
N VAL A 129 -2.12 -4.73 -4.07
CA VAL A 129 -2.65 -3.46 -4.57
C VAL A 129 -2.77 -2.48 -3.41
N MET A 130 -2.21 -1.30 -3.63
CA MET A 130 -2.20 -0.18 -2.70
C MET A 130 -2.85 1.05 -3.32
N PHE A 131 -3.42 1.89 -2.46
CA PHE A 131 -4.15 3.09 -2.87
C PHE A 131 -3.52 4.31 -2.24
N PHE A 132 -3.23 5.32 -3.05
CA PHE A 132 -2.69 6.59 -2.61
C PHE A 132 -3.58 7.75 -3.08
N PHE A 133 -3.66 8.79 -2.27
CA PHE A 133 -4.35 10.02 -2.62
C PHE A 133 -3.63 11.20 -1.97
N ARG A 134 -3.18 12.18 -2.77
CA ARG A 134 -2.45 13.37 -2.28
C ARG A 134 -1.26 13.02 -1.37
N ASN A 135 -0.39 12.12 -1.85
CA ASN A 135 0.76 11.61 -1.10
C ASN A 135 0.41 10.92 0.25
N LYS A 136 -0.83 10.46 0.41
CA LYS A 136 -1.25 9.68 1.57
C LYS A 136 -1.68 8.28 1.15
N HIS A 137 -1.14 7.28 1.83
CA HIS A 137 -1.63 5.91 1.72
C HIS A 137 -3.02 5.81 2.35
N ILE A 138 -3.99 5.28 1.61
CA ILE A 138 -5.37 5.10 2.05
C ILE A 138 -5.58 3.64 2.43
N MET A 139 -5.86 3.39 3.71
CA MET A 139 -6.18 2.08 4.22
C MET A 139 -7.63 1.72 3.91
N ILE A 140 -7.90 0.46 3.63
CA ILE A 140 -9.23 -0.05 3.31
C ILE A 140 -9.55 -1.18 4.26
N ASP A 141 -10.61 -1.01 5.05
CA ASP A 141 -11.16 -2.09 5.85
C ASP A 141 -12.00 -3.00 4.95
N LEU A 142 -11.43 -4.17 4.65
CA LEU A 142 -12.02 -5.23 3.82
C LEU A 142 -12.58 -6.38 4.67
N GLY A 143 -12.42 -6.33 6.00
CA GLY A 143 -12.79 -7.41 6.92
C GLY A 143 -11.85 -8.63 6.91
N THR A 144 -10.74 -8.59 6.16
CA THR A 144 -9.72 -9.64 6.12
C THR A 144 -8.70 -9.56 7.27
N GLY A 145 -8.72 -8.46 8.04
CA GLY A 145 -7.79 -8.18 9.12
C GLY A 145 -6.52 -7.43 8.69
N ASN A 146 -6.24 -7.33 7.38
CA ASN A 146 -5.19 -6.47 6.83
C ASN A 146 -5.81 -5.30 6.05
N ASN A 147 -5.67 -4.10 6.60
CA ASN A 147 -6.26 -2.90 6.00
C ASN A 147 -5.27 -2.11 5.13
N ASN A 148 -4.01 -2.54 5.09
CA ASN A 148 -2.96 -1.81 4.40
C ASN A 148 -2.90 -2.11 2.90
N LYS A 149 -3.38 -3.28 2.46
CA LYS A 149 -3.26 -3.72 1.06
C LYS A 149 -4.29 -4.78 0.72
N ILE A 150 -4.59 -4.90 -0.56
CA ILE A 150 -5.29 -6.05 -1.12
C ILE A 150 -4.23 -7.03 -1.60
N ASN A 151 -4.16 -8.23 -1.03
CA ASN A 151 -3.14 -9.25 -1.39
C ASN A 151 -3.71 -10.45 -2.16
N TRP A 152 -4.95 -10.37 -2.63
CA TRP A 152 -5.58 -11.38 -3.49
C TRP A 152 -6.04 -10.77 -4.81
N ALA A 153 -6.14 -11.60 -5.84
CA ALA A 153 -6.78 -11.21 -7.10
C ALA A 153 -8.29 -11.17 -6.93
N MET A 154 -8.91 -10.04 -7.25
CA MET A 154 -10.37 -9.94 -7.37
C MET A 154 -10.79 -10.39 -8.78
N GLU A 155 -11.90 -11.11 -8.87
CA GLU A 155 -12.44 -11.58 -10.16
C GLU A 155 -13.56 -10.67 -10.67
N ASP A 156 -14.31 -10.02 -9.77
CA ASP A 156 -15.39 -9.12 -10.15
C ASP A 156 -14.88 -7.70 -10.40
N LYS A 157 -15.17 -7.21 -11.61
CA LYS A 157 -14.81 -5.88 -12.09
C LYS A 157 -15.60 -4.80 -11.37
N GLN A 158 -16.86 -5.07 -11.01
CA GLN A 158 -17.71 -4.09 -10.35
C GLN A 158 -17.25 -3.87 -8.90
N GLU A 159 -16.88 -4.94 -8.19
CA GLU A 159 -16.30 -4.87 -6.84
C GLU A 159 -15.08 -3.93 -6.78
N MET A 160 -14.17 -4.03 -7.76
CA MET A 160 -13.01 -3.16 -7.81
C MET A 160 -13.39 -1.69 -8.06
N VAL A 161 -14.35 -1.43 -8.95
CA VAL A 161 -14.84 -0.05 -9.19
C VAL A 161 -15.45 0.55 -7.93
N ASP A 162 -16.28 -0.21 -7.21
CA ASP A 162 -16.96 0.24 -6.00
C ASP A 162 -15.96 0.53 -4.87
N ILE A 163 -14.89 -0.27 -4.76
CA ILE A 163 -13.79 -0.03 -3.82
C ILE A 163 -13.06 1.27 -4.18
N ILE A 164 -12.64 1.46 -5.43
CA ILE A 164 -11.95 2.68 -5.88
C ILE A 164 -12.83 3.91 -5.65
N GLU A 165 -14.12 3.83 -5.93
CA GLU A 165 -15.06 4.92 -5.68
C GLU A 165 -15.16 5.25 -4.18
N THR A 166 -15.24 4.23 -3.34
CA THR A 166 -15.29 4.39 -1.88
C THR A 166 -14.02 5.02 -1.33
N VAL A 167 -12.85 4.58 -1.82
CA VAL A 167 -11.54 5.18 -1.53
C VAL A 167 -11.53 6.65 -1.95
N TYR A 168 -11.94 6.95 -3.18
CA TYR A 168 -11.98 8.33 -3.68
C TYR A 168 -12.88 9.24 -2.83
N ARG A 169 -14.12 8.79 -2.54
CA ARG A 169 -15.07 9.54 -1.71
C ARG A 169 -14.57 9.73 -0.28
N GLY A 170 -13.92 8.71 0.30
CA GLY A 170 -13.36 8.76 1.64
C GLY A 170 -12.12 9.64 1.74
N ALA A 171 -11.21 9.50 0.78
CA ALA A 171 -9.96 10.26 0.71
C ALA A 171 -10.22 11.76 0.44
N ARG A 172 -11.21 12.11 -0.39
CA ARG A 172 -11.65 13.50 -0.58
C ARG A 172 -12.21 14.14 0.70
N LYS A 173 -12.78 13.34 1.60
CA LYS A 173 -13.22 13.79 2.94
C LYS A 173 -12.07 13.85 3.96
N GLY A 174 -10.84 13.54 3.55
CA GLY A 174 -9.66 13.53 4.41
C GLY A 174 -9.55 12.29 5.32
N ARG A 175 -10.31 11.23 5.05
CA ARG A 175 -10.21 9.98 5.83
C ARG A 175 -9.03 9.15 5.31
N GLY A 176 -8.17 8.72 6.22
CA GLY A 176 -7.05 7.79 5.92
C GLY A 176 -7.44 6.31 5.97
N LEU A 177 -8.62 5.99 6.51
CA LEU A 177 -9.22 4.67 6.54
C LEU A 177 -10.63 4.75 5.93
N VAL A 178 -10.90 3.90 4.96
CA VAL A 178 -12.22 3.74 4.35
C VAL A 178 -12.73 2.33 4.59
N VAL A 179 -14.03 2.18 4.76
CA VAL A 179 -14.66 0.87 4.94
C VAL A 179 -15.20 0.43 3.58
N SER A 180 -14.81 -0.76 3.14
CA SER A 180 -15.33 -1.36 1.91
C SER A 180 -16.86 -1.53 2.01
N PRO A 181 -17.63 -1.28 0.94
CA PRO A 181 -19.06 -1.52 0.93
C PRO A 181 -19.40 -3.02 1.07
N LYS A 182 -18.44 -3.90 0.76
CA LYS A 182 -18.57 -5.36 0.87
C LYS A 182 -17.54 -5.92 1.84
N ASP A 183 -17.99 -6.83 2.69
CA ASP A 183 -17.14 -7.57 3.62
C ASP A 183 -16.55 -8.81 2.91
N TYR A 184 -15.23 -8.93 2.93
CA TYR A 184 -14.49 -10.06 2.37
C TYR A 184 -14.05 -11.06 3.44
N SER A 185 -14.46 -10.88 4.70
CA SER A 185 -14.16 -11.77 5.83
C SER A 185 -14.57 -13.23 5.59
N THR A 186 -15.62 -13.47 4.79
CA THR A 186 -16.15 -14.81 4.52
C THR A 186 -15.39 -15.57 3.44
N LYS A 187 -14.56 -14.91 2.60
CA LYS A 187 -13.74 -15.62 1.60
C LYS A 187 -12.63 -16.47 2.22
N TYR A 188 -12.23 -16.18 3.47
CA TYR A 188 -11.28 -16.98 4.24
C TYR A 188 -11.95 -17.97 5.21
N ARG A 189 -13.29 -18.06 5.21
CA ARG A 189 -14.00 -19.10 5.98
C ARG A 189 -14.01 -20.40 5.18
N TYR A 190 -13.03 -21.24 5.50
CA TYR A 190 -12.99 -22.67 5.13
C TYR A 190 -14.21 -23.42 5.67
#